data_AF-F8QEU8-F1
#
_entry.id   AF-F8QEU8-F1
#
_cell.length_a   1.000
_cell.length_b   1.000
_cell.length_c   1.000
_cell.angle_alpha   90.00
_cell.angle_beta   90.00
_cell.angle_gamma   90.00
#
_symmetry.space_group_name_H-M   'P 1'
#
loop_
_entity.id
_entity.type
_entity.pdbx_description
1 polymer ?
#
loop_
_entity_poly.entity_id
_entity_poly.type
_entity_poly.pdbx_seq_one_letter_code
_entity_poly.pdbx_strand_id
1 'polypeptide(L)'
;MNNLPALPKIDGDLMLDVFTHRSLAHNHTDNEDYGNTDRLARLGEDVLRMTITFCLFTKRPMLSASEILEEKEKLLANETFNTWVSTYRLKDKVRCATSTVLDTPEETRFLFHSYVGAVYTSKGMAEVCPWISRLICPEVEPPVLPGGLNQTRPAPGMPQPPLYPTSAILSGSSAPGLPASAGTLAIFNQTANKMGLPVNYPAESSGPSHNPQWIVRCVGM
;
A
#
# COMPACT_ATOMS: atom_id res chain seq x y z
N MET A 1 23.33 -21.71 2.59
CA MET A 1 22.53 -21.30 1.40
C MET A 1 21.61 -20.20 1.87
N ASN A 2 21.96 -18.94 1.59
CA ASN A 2 21.18 -17.80 2.08
C ASN A 2 19.84 -17.78 1.33
N ASN A 3 18.74 -17.99 2.03
CA ASN A 3 17.38 -17.91 1.50
C ASN A 3 17.07 -16.46 1.13
N LEU A 4 17.51 -16.03 -0.05
CA LEU A 4 17.16 -14.73 -0.61
C LEU A 4 15.66 -14.74 -0.98
N PRO A 5 14.88 -13.72 -0.59
CA PRO A 5 13.50 -13.64 -1.02
C PRO A 5 13.43 -13.50 -2.54
N ALA A 6 12.35 -14.00 -3.15
CA ALA A 6 12.14 -13.85 -4.58
C ALA A 6 12.06 -12.35 -4.94
N LEU A 7 12.77 -11.96 -5.99
CA LEU A 7 12.73 -10.59 -6.49
C LEU A 7 11.34 -10.29 -7.08
N PRO A 8 10.61 -9.26 -6.61
CA PRO A 8 9.28 -8.96 -7.10
C PRO A 8 9.31 -8.58 -8.58
N LYS A 9 8.54 -9.29 -9.41
CA LYS A 9 8.48 -8.98 -10.85
C LYS A 9 7.91 -7.58 -11.09
N ILE A 10 8.59 -6.79 -11.92
CA ILE A 10 8.08 -5.56 -12.54
C ILE A 10 7.94 -5.85 -14.03
N ASP A 11 6.92 -5.32 -14.70
CA ASP A 11 6.58 -5.65 -16.09
C ASP A 11 6.35 -4.36 -16.90
N GLY A 12 6.34 -4.49 -18.24
CA GLY A 12 6.06 -3.38 -19.16
C GLY A 12 7.08 -2.24 -19.09
N ASP A 13 6.58 -1.01 -19.19
CA ASP A 13 7.40 0.21 -19.25
C ASP A 13 8.25 0.40 -18.00
N LEU A 14 7.73 0.03 -16.81
CA LEU A 14 8.50 0.07 -15.56
C LEU A 14 9.77 -0.80 -15.62
N MET A 15 9.69 -1.99 -16.22
CA MET A 15 10.87 -2.84 -16.40
C MET A 15 11.87 -2.17 -17.35
N LEU A 16 11.37 -1.63 -18.46
CA LEU A 16 12.22 -0.99 -19.48
C LEU A 16 12.96 0.22 -18.90
N ASP A 17 12.25 1.08 -18.17
CA ASP A 17 12.79 2.34 -17.64
C ASP A 17 13.77 2.13 -16.49
N VAL A 18 13.47 1.20 -15.57
CA VAL A 18 14.38 0.90 -14.44
C VAL A 18 15.67 0.24 -14.93
N PHE A 19 15.59 -0.60 -15.96
CA PHE A 19 16.76 -1.29 -16.52
C PHE A 19 17.37 -0.57 -17.72
N THR A 20 17.07 0.71 -17.93
CA THR A 20 17.76 1.56 -18.92
C THR A 20 18.48 2.69 -18.21
N HIS A 21 19.81 2.74 -18.37
CA HIS A 21 20.62 3.76 -17.72
C HIS A 21 20.32 5.17 -18.29
N ARG A 22 20.37 6.20 -17.43
CA ARG A 22 20.07 7.61 -17.76
C ARG A 22 20.84 8.16 -18.97
N SER A 23 22.04 7.64 -19.24
CA SER A 23 22.84 8.01 -20.41
C SER A 23 22.20 7.62 -21.75
N LEU A 24 21.33 6.61 -21.74
CA LEU A 24 20.57 6.15 -22.91
C LEU A 24 19.14 6.69 -22.92
N ALA A 25 18.66 7.19 -21.78
CA ALA A 25 17.31 7.72 -21.61
C ALA A 25 17.13 9.18 -22.10
N HIS A 26 18.18 9.83 -22.62
CA HIS A 26 18.20 11.28 -22.91
C HIS A 26 17.17 11.76 -23.95
N ASN A 27 16.51 10.84 -24.67
CA ASN A 27 15.45 11.14 -25.64
C ASN A 27 14.11 10.44 -25.33
N HIS A 28 13.95 9.87 -24.13
CA HIS A 28 12.71 9.23 -23.73
C HIS A 28 11.69 10.26 -23.25
N THR A 29 10.45 10.15 -23.74
CA THR A 29 9.32 10.90 -23.21
C THR A 29 8.93 10.31 -21.85
N ASP A 30 8.66 11.18 -20.88
CA ASP A 30 8.17 10.77 -19.55
C ASP A 30 6.90 9.92 -19.70
N ASN A 31 6.80 8.86 -18.91
CA ASN A 31 5.61 8.03 -18.84
C ASN A 31 4.45 8.80 -18.18
N GLU A 32 3.22 8.65 -18.69
CA GLU A 32 2.05 9.39 -18.19
C GLU A 32 1.67 9.02 -16.74
N ASP A 33 1.88 7.77 -16.33
CA ASP A 33 1.47 7.28 -15.02
C ASP A 33 2.48 7.63 -13.92
N TYR A 34 3.78 7.43 -14.19
CA TYR A 34 4.84 7.55 -13.18
C TYR A 34 5.96 8.54 -13.54
N GLY A 35 5.91 9.18 -14.70
CA GLY A 35 6.93 10.11 -15.16
C GLY A 35 8.23 9.41 -15.53
N ASN A 36 9.32 9.69 -14.82
CA ASN A 36 10.65 9.18 -15.14
C ASN A 36 11.29 8.40 -13.98
N THR A 37 12.43 7.78 -14.27
CA THR A 37 13.18 6.94 -13.33
C THR A 37 13.68 7.72 -12.10
N ASP A 38 13.94 9.02 -12.21
CA ASP A 38 14.29 9.87 -11.05
C ASP A 38 13.12 10.00 -10.06
N ARG A 39 11.88 10.14 -10.55
CA ARG A 39 10.68 10.12 -9.69
C ARG A 39 10.51 8.77 -9.00
N LEU A 40 10.70 7.67 -9.74
CA LEU A 40 10.65 6.33 -9.18
C LEU A 40 11.73 6.13 -8.11
N ALA A 41 12.96 6.60 -8.35
CA ALA A 41 14.04 6.51 -7.37
C ALA A 41 13.72 7.31 -6.10
N ARG A 42 13.21 8.53 -6.24
CA ARG A 42 12.82 9.35 -5.09
C ARG A 42 11.72 8.69 -4.26
N LEU A 43 10.69 8.17 -4.92
CA LEU A 43 9.61 7.44 -4.25
C LEU A 43 10.13 6.18 -3.55
N GLY A 44 10.94 5.40 -4.25
CA GLY A 44 11.49 4.14 -3.73
C GLY A 44 12.44 4.34 -2.55
N GLU A 45 13.21 5.43 -2.52
CA GLU A 45 14.04 5.81 -1.38
C GLU A 45 13.19 5.99 -0.10
N ASP A 46 12.13 6.80 -0.19
CA ASP A 46 11.26 7.09 0.95
C ASP A 46 10.43 5.86 1.37
N VAL A 47 9.95 5.08 0.41
CA VAL A 47 9.26 3.80 0.66
C VAL A 47 10.19 2.81 1.37
N LEU A 48 11.44 2.67 0.93
CA LEU A 48 12.42 1.78 1.54
C LEU A 48 12.73 2.22 2.98
N ARG A 49 13.01 3.52 3.19
CA ARG A 49 13.31 4.10 4.50
C ARG A 49 12.16 3.88 5.49
N MET A 50 10.93 4.12 5.05
CA MET A 50 9.73 3.86 5.85
C MET A 50 9.61 2.38 6.19
N THR A 51 9.76 1.50 5.19
CA THR A 51 9.62 0.04 5.37
C THR A 51 10.65 -0.51 6.34
N ILE A 52 11.92 -0.10 6.24
CA ILE A 52 12.98 -0.51 7.17
C ILE A 52 12.63 -0.04 8.58
N THR A 53 12.26 1.24 8.73
CA THR A 53 11.90 1.82 10.04
C THR A 53 10.72 1.06 10.67
N PHE A 54 9.70 0.73 9.87
CA PHE A 54 8.55 -0.04 10.31
C PHE A 54 8.94 -1.45 10.75
N CYS A 55 9.76 -2.17 9.98
CA CYS A 55 10.26 -3.49 10.35
C CYS A 55 10.99 -3.46 11.69
N LEU A 56 11.91 -2.50 11.88
CA LEU A 56 12.66 -2.34 13.13
C LEU A 56 11.75 -2.00 14.32
N PHE A 57 10.75 -1.14 14.12
CA PHE A 57 9.75 -0.80 15.14
C PHE A 57 8.91 -2.01 15.59
N THR A 58 8.58 -2.89 14.66
CA THR A 58 7.79 -4.10 14.95
C THR A 58 8.62 -5.25 15.54
N LYS A 59 9.96 -5.18 15.48
CA LYS A 59 10.86 -6.22 15.97
C LYS A 59 10.67 -6.46 17.47
N ARG A 60 10.89 -7.71 17.89
CA ARG A 60 10.88 -8.11 19.30
C ARG A 60 12.20 -8.83 19.66
N PRO A 61 12.84 -8.50 20.80
CA PRO A 61 12.46 -7.50 21.81
C PRO A 61 12.41 -6.07 21.23
N MET A 62 11.63 -5.21 21.88
CA MET A 62 11.37 -3.84 21.38
C MET A 62 12.66 -3.04 21.41
N LEU A 63 13.01 -2.46 20.26
CA LEU A 63 14.14 -1.54 20.14
C LEU A 63 13.74 -0.15 20.64
N SER A 64 14.67 0.53 21.29
CA SER A 64 14.58 1.97 21.56
C SER A 64 14.67 2.79 20.26
N ALA A 65 14.26 4.05 20.31
CA ALA A 65 14.34 4.94 19.14
C ALA A 65 15.78 5.14 18.64
N SER A 66 16.76 5.19 19.54
CA SER A 66 18.19 5.28 19.17
C SER A 66 18.69 4.02 18.48
N GLU A 67 18.30 2.84 18.95
CA GLU A 67 18.65 1.56 18.32
C GLU A 67 18.02 1.42 16.93
N ILE A 68 16.76 1.86 16.77
CA ILE A 68 16.10 1.91 15.45
C ILE A 68 16.88 2.81 14.50
N LEU A 69 17.31 3.99 14.97
CA LEU A 69 18.08 4.93 14.14
C LEU A 69 19.41 4.31 13.71
N GLU A 70 20.17 3.77 14.66
CA GLU A 70 21.49 3.18 14.39
C GLU A 70 21.39 2.00 13.41
N GLU A 71 20.45 1.09 13.63
CA GLU A 71 20.28 -0.09 12.77
C GLU A 71 19.78 0.29 11.37
N LYS A 72 18.88 1.29 11.28
CA LYS A 72 18.41 1.82 10.00
C LYS A 72 19.57 2.42 9.18
N GLU A 73 20.47 3.18 9.79
CA GLU A 73 21.63 3.74 9.07
C GLU A 73 22.58 2.64 8.57
N LYS A 74 22.79 1.56 9.34
CA LYS A 74 23.55 0.38 8.87
C LYS A 74 22.88 -0.28 7.65
N LEU A 75 21.57 -0.47 7.69
CA LEU A 75 20.81 -1.05 6.57
C LEU A 75 20.78 -0.15 5.33
N LEU A 76 20.94 1.16 5.50
CA LEU A 76 21.03 2.13 4.41
C LEU A 76 22.48 2.43 3.99
N ALA A 77 23.48 1.72 4.50
CA ALA A 77 24.88 1.87 4.10
C ALA A 77 25.12 1.42 2.64
N ASN A 78 26.14 1.98 1.99
CA ASN A 78 26.47 1.70 0.57
C ASN A 78 26.78 0.22 0.33
N GLU A 79 27.46 -0.41 1.27
CA GLU A 79 27.84 -1.81 1.28
C GLU A 79 26.63 -2.74 1.23
N THR A 80 25.57 -2.35 1.94
CA THR A 80 24.29 -3.07 1.95
C THR A 80 23.62 -3.05 0.58
N PHE A 81 23.56 -1.87 -0.07
CA PHE A 81 23.03 -1.76 -1.43
C PHE A 81 23.87 -2.54 -2.46
N ASN A 82 25.20 -2.43 -2.38
CA ASN A 82 26.11 -3.21 -3.23
C ASN A 82 25.85 -4.71 -3.08
N THR A 83 25.65 -5.17 -1.84
CA THR A 83 25.34 -6.58 -1.55
C THR A 83 24.01 -6.99 -2.17
N TRP A 84 22.94 -6.22 -1.97
CA TRP A 84 21.61 -6.55 -2.53
C TRP A 84 21.62 -6.56 -4.05
N VAL A 85 22.13 -5.49 -4.67
CA VAL A 85 22.20 -5.35 -6.13
C VAL A 85 23.01 -6.47 -6.77
N SER A 86 24.15 -6.85 -6.16
CA SER A 86 25.00 -7.94 -6.65
C SER A 86 24.34 -9.30 -6.47
N THR A 87 23.70 -9.54 -5.32
CA THR A 87 23.06 -10.83 -5.01
C THR A 87 21.88 -11.10 -5.96
N TYR A 88 21.11 -10.07 -6.31
CA TYR A 88 20.03 -10.18 -7.30
C TYR A 88 20.48 -10.07 -8.76
N ARG A 89 21.77 -9.80 -9.00
CA ARG A 89 22.33 -9.54 -10.35
C ARG A 89 21.53 -8.48 -11.11
N LEU A 90 21.21 -7.37 -10.45
CA LEU A 90 20.42 -6.30 -11.09
C LEU A 90 21.24 -5.55 -12.14
N LYS A 91 22.54 -5.33 -11.89
CA LYS A 91 23.45 -4.65 -12.83
C LYS A 91 23.50 -5.35 -14.20
N ASP A 92 23.53 -6.68 -14.21
CA ASP A 92 23.55 -7.50 -15.42
C ASP A 92 22.34 -7.27 -16.34
N LYS A 93 21.24 -6.75 -15.79
CA LYS A 93 20.00 -6.48 -16.52
C LYS A 93 19.95 -5.05 -17.07
N VAL A 94 20.81 -4.15 -16.60
CA VAL A 94 20.80 -2.74 -16.99
C VAL A 94 21.47 -2.55 -18.35
N ARG A 95 20.76 -1.92 -19.27
CA ARG A 95 21.30 -1.45 -20.54
C ARG A 95 22.06 -0.15 -20.31
N CYS A 96 23.37 -0.19 -20.52
CA CYS A 96 24.25 0.97 -20.42
C CYS A 96 25.37 0.91 -21.46
N ALA A 97 25.98 2.05 -21.76
CA ALA A 97 27.10 2.12 -22.70
C ALA A 97 28.37 1.45 -22.12
N THR A 98 28.58 1.57 -20.81
CA THR A 98 29.73 0.99 -20.11
C THR A 98 29.28 0.45 -18.74
N SER A 99 29.50 -0.84 -18.50
CA SER A 99 29.05 -1.51 -17.27
C SER A 99 29.67 -0.94 -15.98
N THR A 100 30.87 -0.37 -16.06
CA THR A 100 31.58 0.20 -14.89
C THR A 100 30.91 1.43 -14.31
N VAL A 101 30.03 2.09 -15.07
CA VAL A 101 29.27 3.27 -14.59
C VAL A 101 28.38 2.88 -13.40
N LEU A 102 27.89 1.64 -13.37
CA LEU A 102 27.01 1.14 -12.32
C LEU A 102 27.74 0.80 -11.01
N ASP A 103 29.08 0.89 -10.97
CA ASP A 103 29.87 0.54 -9.79
C ASP A 103 30.02 1.67 -8.79
N THR A 104 29.56 2.87 -9.12
CA THR A 104 29.48 3.97 -8.16
C THR A 104 28.38 3.69 -7.11
N PRO A 105 28.60 4.06 -5.83
CA PRO A 105 27.57 3.93 -4.80
C PRO A 105 26.27 4.65 -5.15
N GLU A 106 26.38 5.80 -5.82
CA GLU A 106 25.26 6.63 -6.25
C GLU A 106 24.40 5.91 -7.28
N GLU A 107 25.01 5.33 -8.33
CA GLU A 107 24.27 4.57 -9.36
C GLU A 107 23.69 3.27 -8.80
N THR A 108 24.42 2.59 -7.91
CA THR A 108 23.93 1.37 -7.25
C THR A 108 22.69 1.66 -6.41
N ARG A 109 22.71 2.74 -5.62
CA ARG A 109 21.55 3.18 -4.83
C ARG A 109 20.41 3.61 -5.74
N PHE A 110 20.69 4.39 -6.78
CA PHE A 110 19.69 4.84 -7.74
C PHE A 110 18.97 3.66 -8.40
N LEU A 111 19.71 2.64 -8.86
CA LEU A 111 19.14 1.42 -9.44
C LEU A 111 18.24 0.69 -8.43
N PHE A 112 18.69 0.51 -7.20
CA PHE A 112 17.89 -0.18 -6.19
C PHE A 112 16.64 0.63 -5.80
N HIS A 113 16.78 1.94 -5.61
CA HIS A 113 15.65 2.82 -5.28
C HIS A 113 14.63 2.90 -6.40
N SER A 114 15.05 3.07 -7.66
CA SER A 114 14.12 3.07 -8.80
C SER A 114 13.39 1.74 -8.93
N TYR A 115 14.07 0.61 -8.66
CA TYR A 115 13.43 -0.70 -8.59
C TYR A 115 12.38 -0.79 -7.48
N VAL A 116 12.70 -0.36 -6.26
CA VAL A 116 11.72 -0.32 -5.14
C VAL A 116 10.53 0.57 -5.52
N GLY A 117 10.77 1.72 -6.13
CA GLY A 117 9.74 2.64 -6.61
C GLY A 117 8.83 1.99 -7.65
N ALA A 118 9.38 1.22 -8.59
CA ALA A 118 8.62 0.48 -9.58
C ALA A 118 7.77 -0.65 -8.97
N VAL A 119 8.32 -1.40 -8.01
CA VAL A 119 7.55 -2.43 -7.29
C VAL A 119 6.40 -1.78 -6.51
N TYR A 120 6.67 -0.67 -5.83
CA TYR A 120 5.64 0.07 -5.10
C TYR A 120 4.55 0.60 -6.05
N THR A 121 4.94 1.18 -7.19
CA THR A 121 3.99 1.75 -8.16
C THR A 121 3.09 0.68 -8.77
N SER A 122 3.63 -0.52 -9.02
CA SER A 122 2.88 -1.62 -9.63
C SER A 122 2.05 -2.45 -8.64
N LYS A 123 2.54 -2.66 -7.41
CA LYS A 123 1.97 -3.64 -6.46
C LYS A 123 1.72 -3.10 -5.05
N GLY A 124 2.19 -1.89 -4.75
CA GLY A 124 2.03 -1.24 -3.45
C GLY A 124 2.80 -1.88 -2.30
N MET A 125 2.50 -1.43 -1.08
CA MET A 125 3.18 -1.87 0.14
C MET A 125 2.99 -3.36 0.45
N ALA A 126 1.90 -3.97 -0.02
CA ALA A 126 1.59 -5.38 0.21
C ALA A 126 2.67 -6.31 -0.36
N GLU A 127 3.36 -5.90 -1.43
CA GLU A 127 4.50 -6.62 -1.98
C GLU A 127 5.83 -6.12 -1.40
N VAL A 128 6.00 -4.80 -1.27
CA VAL A 128 7.27 -4.20 -0.84
C VAL A 128 7.63 -4.60 0.59
N CYS A 129 6.68 -4.53 1.52
CA CYS A 129 6.95 -4.80 2.94
C CYS A 129 7.47 -6.22 3.19
N PRO A 130 6.81 -7.31 2.73
CA PRO A 130 7.32 -8.66 2.94
C PRO A 130 8.63 -8.94 2.20
N TRP A 131 8.82 -8.35 1.02
CA TRP A 131 10.07 -8.48 0.28
C TRP A 131 11.25 -7.84 1.02
N ILE A 132 11.13 -6.57 1.42
CA ILE A 132 12.19 -5.85 2.14
C ILE A 132 12.40 -6.45 3.53
N SER A 133 11.34 -6.82 4.24
CA SER A 133 11.46 -7.46 5.57
C SER A 133 12.30 -8.74 5.52
N ARG A 134 12.08 -9.61 4.53
CA ARG A 134 12.88 -10.83 4.36
C ARG A 134 14.31 -10.54 3.92
N LEU A 135 14.53 -9.43 3.21
CA LEU A 135 15.85 -9.02 2.76
C LEU A 135 16.72 -8.52 3.93
N ILE A 136 16.13 -7.84 4.91
CA ILE A 136 16.84 -7.32 6.09
C ILE A 136 16.85 -8.28 7.27
N CYS A 137 15.80 -9.13 7.41
CA CYS A 137 15.60 -10.03 8.54
C CYS A 137 14.97 -11.35 8.03
N PRO A 138 15.75 -12.27 7.44
CA PRO A 138 15.22 -13.49 6.83
C PRO A 138 14.60 -14.47 7.84
N GLU A 139 14.95 -14.35 9.12
CA GLU A 139 14.48 -15.23 10.20
C GLU A 139 13.13 -14.81 10.81
N VAL A 140 12.69 -13.57 10.55
CA VAL A 140 11.51 -12.98 11.19
C VAL A 140 10.36 -12.96 10.20
N GLU A 141 9.17 -13.35 10.65
CA GLU A 141 7.96 -13.23 9.84
C GLU A 141 7.71 -11.76 9.46
N PRO A 142 7.36 -11.46 8.19
CA PRO A 142 7.09 -10.10 7.77
C PRO A 142 6.04 -9.41 8.63
N PRO A 143 6.26 -8.14 9.01
CA PRO A 143 5.29 -7.41 9.81
C PRO A 143 4.02 -7.16 9.00
N VAL A 144 2.87 -7.31 9.66
CA VAL A 144 1.57 -6.98 9.07
C VAL A 144 1.41 -5.47 9.01
N LEU A 145 1.24 -4.93 7.80
CA LEU A 145 1.02 -3.50 7.59
C LEU A 145 -0.30 -3.05 8.24
N PRO A 146 -0.30 -1.91 8.97
CA PRO A 146 -1.52 -1.32 9.51
C PRO A 146 -2.47 -0.90 8.37
N GLY A 147 -3.75 -1.25 8.47
CA GLY A 147 -4.76 -0.82 7.49
C GLY A 147 -4.74 -1.55 6.15
N GLY A 148 -3.96 -2.62 5.99
CA GLY A 148 -4.04 -3.48 4.81
C GLY A 148 -5.42 -4.13 4.68
N LEU A 149 -6.01 -4.12 3.48
CA LEU A 149 -7.33 -4.68 3.17
C LEU A 149 -7.48 -6.19 3.47
N ASN A 150 -6.36 -6.88 3.79
CA ASN A 150 -6.32 -8.29 4.17
C ASN A 150 -6.14 -8.52 5.68
N GLN A 151 -6.25 -7.50 6.55
CA GLN A 151 -6.35 -7.74 7.99
C GLN A 151 -7.72 -8.33 8.34
N THR A 152 -7.88 -9.65 8.17
CA THR A 152 -8.81 -10.44 8.99
C THR A 152 -8.21 -10.59 10.39
N ARG A 153 -7.96 -9.48 11.07
CA ARG A 153 -7.83 -9.50 12.53
C ARG A 153 -9.26 -9.64 13.04
N PRO A 154 -9.63 -10.68 13.81
CA PRO A 154 -10.88 -10.63 14.56
C PRO A 154 -10.75 -9.42 15.47
N ALA A 155 -11.43 -8.33 15.14
CA ALA A 155 -11.52 -7.19 16.02
C ALA A 155 -12.13 -7.68 17.33
N PRO A 156 -11.53 -7.41 18.50
CA PRO A 156 -12.23 -7.57 19.75
C PRO A 156 -13.43 -6.60 19.74
N GLY A 157 -14.62 -7.13 19.45
CA GLY A 157 -15.89 -6.54 19.83
C GLY A 157 -16.43 -5.35 19.03
N MET A 158 -15.94 -5.04 17.82
CA MET A 158 -16.73 -4.18 16.93
C MET A 158 -17.80 -5.03 16.22
N PRO A 159 -19.09 -4.67 16.30
CA PRO A 159 -20.11 -5.31 15.48
C PRO A 159 -19.75 -5.09 14.02
N GLN A 160 -19.41 -6.15 13.29
CA GLN A 160 -19.30 -6.07 11.84
C GLN A 160 -20.65 -5.58 11.30
N PRO A 161 -20.70 -4.55 10.44
CA PRO A 161 -21.92 -4.26 9.72
C PRO A 161 -22.31 -5.54 8.95
N PRO A 162 -23.59 -5.96 9.03
CA PRO A 162 -24.01 -7.22 8.44
C PRO A 162 -23.66 -7.23 6.95
N LEU A 163 -22.93 -8.27 6.53
CA LEU A 163 -22.71 -8.56 5.12
C LEU A 163 -24.07 -8.61 4.45
N TYR A 164 -24.37 -7.62 3.60
CA TYR A 164 -25.57 -7.66 2.79
C TYR A 164 -25.43 -8.86 1.84
N PRO A 165 -26.31 -9.87 1.89
CA PRO A 165 -26.37 -10.83 0.81
C PRO A 165 -26.69 -10.04 -0.46
N THR A 166 -25.87 -10.20 -1.49
CA THR A 166 -26.19 -9.78 -2.85
C THR A 166 -27.47 -10.53 -3.22
N SER A 167 -28.61 -9.89 -2.96
CA SER A 167 -29.89 -10.56 -3.02
C SER A 167 -30.26 -10.64 -4.48
N ALA A 168 -30.18 -11.87 -4.99
CA ALA A 168 -30.88 -12.30 -6.17
C ALA A 168 -32.31 -11.76 -6.15
N ILE A 169 -32.74 -11.28 -7.30
CA ILE A 169 -34.08 -10.81 -7.61
C ILE A 169 -35.08 -11.86 -7.13
N LEU A 170 -35.86 -11.54 -6.10
CA LEU A 170 -37.08 -12.29 -5.78
C LEU A 170 -38.21 -11.32 -5.47
N SER A 171 -39.11 -11.26 -6.44
CA SER A 171 -40.44 -10.68 -6.37
C SER A 171 -41.25 -11.33 -5.25
N GLY A 172 -41.97 -10.52 -4.46
CA GLY A 172 -43.15 -11.00 -3.74
C GLY A 172 -43.35 -10.48 -2.32
N SER A 173 -44.37 -9.63 -2.19
CA SER A 173 -45.38 -9.63 -1.13
C SER A 173 -44.98 -9.32 0.32
N SER A 174 -45.59 -8.23 0.80
CA SER A 174 -45.58 -7.62 2.12
C SER A 174 -46.01 -8.54 3.28
N ALA A 175 -45.36 -8.41 4.44
CA ALA A 175 -45.92 -8.75 5.76
C ALA A 175 -45.47 -7.71 6.81
N PRO A 176 -46.34 -7.28 7.75
CA PRO A 176 -46.01 -6.22 8.71
C PRO A 176 -45.31 -6.80 9.95
N GLY A 177 -44.16 -6.25 10.34
CA GLY A 177 -43.57 -6.50 11.67
C GLY A 177 -42.06 -6.75 11.77
N LEU A 178 -41.26 -6.58 10.72
CA LEU A 178 -39.80 -6.77 10.80
C LEU A 178 -39.06 -5.43 11.02
N PRO A 179 -37.98 -5.41 11.84
CA PRO A 179 -37.14 -4.23 12.02
C PRO A 179 -36.53 -3.86 10.66
N ALA A 180 -36.63 -2.59 10.29
CA ALA A 180 -36.18 -2.07 9.00
C ALA A 180 -34.68 -2.35 8.80
N SER A 181 -34.36 -3.41 8.06
CA SER A 181 -33.02 -3.66 7.56
C SER A 181 -32.65 -2.58 6.54
N ALA A 182 -31.35 -2.36 6.31
CA ALA A 182 -30.83 -1.31 5.41
C ALA A 182 -31.42 -1.34 3.98
N GLY A 183 -32.01 -2.48 3.56
CA GLY A 183 -32.78 -2.56 2.31
C GLY A 183 -34.04 -1.68 2.30
N THR A 184 -34.66 -1.45 3.46
CA THR A 184 -35.86 -0.61 3.62
C THR A 184 -35.59 0.85 3.28
N LEU A 185 -34.43 1.39 3.68
CA LEU A 185 -34.07 2.78 3.40
C LEU A 185 -33.78 3.01 1.91
N ALA A 186 -33.09 2.06 1.28
CA ALA A 186 -32.82 2.13 -0.16
C ALA A 186 -34.13 2.07 -0.97
N ILE A 187 -35.05 1.17 -0.62
CA ILE A 187 -36.38 1.06 -1.23
C ILE A 187 -37.20 2.34 -0.99
N PHE A 188 -37.15 2.90 0.22
CA PHE A 188 -37.82 4.15 0.57
C PHE A 188 -37.31 5.33 -0.28
N ASN A 189 -35.98 5.53 -0.34
CA ASN A 189 -35.36 6.59 -1.13
C ASN A 189 -35.67 6.45 -2.62
N GLN A 190 -35.63 5.21 -3.15
CA GLN A 190 -35.98 4.94 -4.54
C GLN A 190 -37.45 5.25 -4.82
N THR A 191 -38.36 4.92 -3.90
CA THR A 191 -39.80 5.18 -4.03
C THR A 191 -40.11 6.67 -3.95
N ALA A 192 -39.51 7.39 -2.99
CA ALA A 192 -39.68 8.83 -2.84
C ALA A 192 -39.21 9.58 -4.10
N ASN A 193 -38.06 9.20 -4.66
CA ASN A 193 -37.54 9.79 -5.89
C ASN A 193 -38.45 9.52 -7.10
N LYS A 194 -39.00 8.30 -7.23
CA LYS A 194 -40.01 7.98 -8.27
C LYS A 194 -41.28 8.81 -8.14
N MET A 195 -41.68 9.15 -6.92
CA MET A 195 -42.85 9.97 -6.63
C MET A 195 -42.54 11.48 -6.69
N GLY A 196 -41.30 11.87 -7.03
CA GLY A 196 -40.88 13.27 -7.07
C GLY A 196 -40.82 13.94 -5.70
N LEU A 197 -40.74 13.17 -4.61
CA LEU A 197 -40.65 13.69 -3.25
C LEU A 197 -39.18 13.85 -2.85
N PRO A 198 -38.68 15.08 -2.66
CA PRO A 198 -37.33 15.31 -2.17
C PRO A 198 -37.23 14.92 -0.69
N VAL A 199 -36.24 14.08 -0.35
CA VAL A 199 -35.98 13.63 1.02
C VAL A 199 -34.61 14.10 1.48
N ASN A 200 -34.54 14.67 2.68
CA ASN A 200 -33.29 15.08 3.32
C ASN A 200 -33.12 14.40 4.71
N TYR A 201 -31.87 14.23 5.11
CA TYR A 201 -31.48 13.54 6.36
C TYR A 201 -30.50 14.39 7.17
N PRO A 202 -30.92 15.52 7.76
CA PRO A 202 -30.07 16.30 8.64
C PRO A 202 -29.67 15.47 9.87
N ALA A 203 -28.37 15.50 10.20
CA ALA A 203 -27.80 14.82 11.35
C ALA A 203 -27.45 15.84 12.44
N GLU A 204 -27.95 15.62 13.65
CA GLU A 204 -27.64 16.40 14.84
C GLU A 204 -26.85 15.53 15.83
N SER A 205 -25.82 16.11 16.45
CA SER A 205 -24.97 15.42 17.43
C SER A 205 -25.19 16.01 18.82
N SER A 206 -25.29 15.15 19.83
CA SER A 206 -25.55 15.48 21.23
C SER A 206 -24.69 14.61 22.15
N GLY A 207 -24.31 15.11 23.33
CA GLY A 207 -23.63 14.31 24.37
C GLY A 207 -22.12 14.55 24.49
N PRO A 208 -21.44 13.77 25.37
CA PRO A 208 -20.02 13.95 25.68
C PRO A 208 -19.10 13.66 24.48
N SER A 209 -17.93 14.31 24.42
CA SER A 209 -16.97 14.14 23.32
C SER A 209 -16.47 12.70 23.10
N HIS A 210 -16.53 11.87 24.14
CA HIS A 210 -16.16 10.45 24.07
C HIS A 210 -17.35 9.52 23.79
N ASN A 211 -18.58 10.04 23.73
CA ASN A 211 -19.79 9.27 23.45
C ASN A 211 -20.89 10.14 22.81
N PRO A 212 -20.67 10.68 21.59
CA PRO A 212 -21.70 11.47 20.91
C PRO A 212 -22.86 10.57 20.45
N GLN A 213 -24.07 10.98 20.79
CA GLN A 213 -25.32 10.46 20.25
C GLN A 213 -25.72 11.26 19.00
N TRP A 214 -26.05 10.55 17.93
CA TRP A 214 -26.47 11.14 16.67
C TRP A 214 -27.95 10.90 16.44
N ILE A 215 -28.69 11.96 16.14
CA ILE A 215 -30.10 11.90 15.79
C ILE A 215 -30.22 12.32 14.33
N VAL A 216 -30.79 11.43 13.51
CA VAL A 216 -31.08 11.70 12.10
C VAL A 216 -32.59 11.64 11.91
N ARG A 217 -33.17 12.68 11.31
CA ARG A 217 -34.61 12.74 11.00
C ARG A 217 -34.80 12.70 9.49
N CYS A 218 -35.76 11.91 9.01
CA CYS A 218 -36.23 12.01 7.64
C CYS A 218 -37.14 13.23 7.55
N VAL A 219 -36.79 14.21 6.73
CA VAL A 219 -37.63 15.38 6.45
C VAL A 219 -37.96 15.41 4.96
N GLY A 220 -39.26 15.47 4.64
CA GLY A 220 -39.75 15.75 3.29
C GLY A 220 -39.93 17.25 3.12
N MET A 221 -39.50 17.80 1.98
CA MET A 221 -39.85 19.17 1.58
C MET A 221 -41.11 19.17 0.69
#